data_AF-A0A384BHL4-F1
#
_entry.id   AF-A0A384BHL4-F1
#
_cell.length_a   1.000
_cell.length_b   1.000
_cell.length_c   1.000
_cell.angle_alpha   90.00
_cell.angle_beta   90.00
_cell.angle_gamma   90.00
#
_symmetry.space_group_name_H-M   'P 1'
#
loop_
_entity.id
_entity.type
_entity.pdbx_description
1 polymer ?
#
loop_
_entity_poly.entity_id
_entity_poly.type
_entity_poly.pdbx_seq_one_letter_code
_entity_poly.pdbx_strand_id
1 'polypeptide(L)'
;MASASAQPAALSAEQAKVVLAEVIQAFSAPENAVRMDEARDNACNDMGKMLQFVLPVATQIQQEVIKAYGFSCDGEGVLKFARLVKSYEAQDPEIASLSGKLKALFLPPMTLPPHGPASGSSVAAS
;
A
#
# COMPACT_ATOMS: atom_id res chain seq x y z
N MET A 1 26.96 28.90 0.86
CA MET A 1 26.62 27.66 0.13
C MET A 1 26.14 26.62 1.13
N ALA A 2 25.03 25.92 0.80
CA ALA A 2 24.45 24.68 1.36
C ALA A 2 24.49 24.48 2.89
N SER A 3 23.39 24.64 3.64
CA SER A 3 22.14 23.84 3.68
C SER A 3 22.34 22.38 4.09
N ALA A 4 21.78 22.04 5.26
CA ALA A 4 20.96 20.86 5.57
C ALA A 4 21.26 20.37 6.98
N SER A 5 20.40 20.80 7.92
CA SER A 5 20.21 20.13 9.20
C SER A 5 19.94 18.64 8.95
N ALA A 6 20.73 17.79 9.59
CA ALA A 6 20.49 16.35 9.70
C ALA A 6 19.20 16.10 10.51
N GLN A 7 18.05 16.32 9.89
CA GLN A 7 16.81 15.69 10.31
C GLN A 7 16.88 14.22 9.86
N PRO A 8 16.37 13.26 10.64
CA PRO A 8 16.21 11.90 10.14
C PRO A 8 15.38 12.02 8.86
N ALA A 9 15.96 11.67 7.72
CA ALA A 9 15.44 12.00 6.41
C ALA A 9 14.01 11.46 6.26
N ALA A 10 13.01 12.29 6.57
CA ALA A 10 11.63 12.03 6.21
C ALA A 10 11.62 12.08 4.68
N LEU A 11 11.38 10.91 4.04
CA LEU A 11 11.29 10.82 2.58
C LEU A 11 10.42 11.96 2.06
N SER A 12 10.93 12.73 1.10
CA SER A 12 10.14 13.76 0.44
C SER A 12 8.98 13.12 -0.35
N ALA A 13 7.98 13.91 -0.75
CA ALA A 13 6.89 13.41 -1.59
C ALA A 13 7.42 12.75 -2.89
N GLU A 14 8.46 13.32 -3.50
CA GLU A 14 9.13 12.74 -4.66
C GLU A 14 9.77 11.40 -4.35
N GLN A 15 10.47 11.28 -3.22
CA GLN A 15 11.04 10.00 -2.81
C GLN A 15 9.96 8.98 -2.45
N ALA A 16 8.87 9.39 -1.81
CA ALA A 16 7.74 8.50 -1.52
C ALA A 16 7.13 7.91 -2.80
N LYS A 17 7.03 8.71 -3.88
CA LYS A 17 6.62 8.24 -5.20
C LYS A 17 7.58 7.20 -5.78
N VAL A 18 8.87 7.50 -5.76
CA VAL A 18 9.91 6.57 -6.23
C VAL A 18 9.83 5.27 -5.44
N VAL A 19 9.78 5.33 -4.11
CA VAL A 19 9.70 4.15 -3.24
C VAL A 19 8.42 3.37 -3.52
N LEU A 20 7.27 4.02 -3.68
CA LEU A 20 6.02 3.34 -4.02
C LEU A 20 6.10 2.63 -5.37
N ALA A 21 6.66 3.29 -6.39
CA ALA A 21 6.85 2.70 -7.71
C ALA A 21 7.81 1.51 -7.66
N GLU A 22 8.90 1.61 -6.90
CA GLU A 22 9.86 0.53 -6.65
C GLU A 22 9.21 -0.65 -5.93
N VAL A 23 8.37 -0.40 -4.91
CA VAL A 23 7.62 -1.46 -4.23
C VAL A 23 6.70 -2.17 -5.23
N ILE A 24 5.91 -1.43 -6.01
CA ILE A 24 5.00 -2.02 -7.02
C ILE A 24 5.78 -2.83 -8.06
N GLN A 25 6.93 -2.32 -8.51
CA GLN A 25 7.83 -3.07 -9.40
C GLN A 25 8.37 -4.33 -8.72
N ALA A 26 8.74 -4.26 -7.45
CA ALA A 26 9.19 -5.42 -6.68
C ALA A 26 8.09 -6.50 -6.61
N PHE A 27 6.83 -6.14 -6.43
CA PHE A 27 5.71 -7.10 -6.52
C PHE A 27 5.56 -7.72 -7.92
N SER A 28 5.94 -6.99 -8.97
CA SER A 28 5.90 -7.45 -10.36
C SER A 28 7.14 -8.27 -10.76
N ALA A 29 8.19 -8.29 -9.93
CA ALA A 29 9.37 -9.10 -10.17
C ALA A 29 8.98 -10.59 -10.17
N PRO A 30 9.52 -11.42 -11.09
CA PRO A 30 9.08 -12.80 -11.29
C PRO A 30 9.15 -13.63 -10.01
N GLU A 31 10.21 -13.47 -9.21
CA GLU A 31 10.39 -14.17 -7.94
C GLU A 31 9.32 -13.81 -6.90
N ASN A 32 8.92 -12.55 -6.84
CA ASN A 32 7.93 -12.05 -5.90
C ASN A 32 6.51 -12.33 -6.38
N ALA A 33 6.26 -12.24 -7.69
CA ALA A 33 4.99 -12.58 -8.31
C ALA A 33 4.64 -14.06 -8.09
N VAL A 34 5.61 -14.96 -8.25
CA VAL A 34 5.43 -16.40 -7.95
C VAL A 34 5.04 -16.59 -6.48
N ARG A 35 5.77 -15.98 -5.54
CA ARG A 35 5.46 -16.08 -4.11
C ARG A 35 4.06 -15.57 -3.75
N MET A 36 3.65 -14.45 -4.36
CA MET A 36 2.32 -13.87 -4.17
C MET A 36 1.23 -14.76 -4.74
N ASP A 37 1.47 -15.39 -5.90
CA ASP A 37 0.53 -16.32 -6.53
C ASP A 37 0.39 -17.61 -5.71
N GLU A 38 1.51 -18.21 -5.27
CA GLU A 38 1.52 -19.36 -4.38
C GLU A 38 0.76 -19.07 -3.08
N ALA A 39 1.00 -17.91 -2.46
CA ALA A 39 0.30 -17.50 -1.24
C ALA A 39 -1.21 -17.31 -1.49
N ARG A 40 -1.60 -16.79 -2.65
CA ARG A 40 -3.01 -16.63 -3.05
C ARG A 40 -3.68 -17.97 -3.32
N ASP A 41 -2.99 -18.89 -3.99
CA ASP A 41 -3.48 -20.23 -4.28
C ASP A 41 -3.72 -21.03 -2.99
N ASN A 42 -2.75 -20.99 -2.07
CA ASN A 42 -2.86 -21.58 -0.73
C ASN A 42 -4.02 -20.98 0.10
N ALA A 43 -4.35 -19.70 -0.12
CA ALA A 43 -5.47 -19.07 0.56
C ALA A 43 -6.84 -19.54 0.05
N CYS A 44 -6.94 -20.09 -1.16
CA CYS A 44 -8.18 -20.63 -1.74
C CYS A 44 -9.39 -19.69 -1.59
N ASN A 45 -9.19 -18.40 -1.87
CA ASN A 45 -10.21 -17.35 -1.77
C ASN A 45 -10.78 -17.09 -0.36
N ASP A 46 -10.18 -17.68 0.68
CA ASP A 46 -10.50 -17.40 2.08
C ASP A 46 -9.79 -16.12 2.53
N MET A 47 -10.58 -15.10 2.87
CA MET A 47 -10.05 -13.79 3.24
C MET A 47 -9.13 -13.85 4.47
N GLY A 48 -9.45 -14.71 5.45
CA GLY A 48 -8.63 -14.92 6.63
C GLY A 48 -7.30 -15.60 6.30
N LYS A 49 -7.29 -16.53 5.34
CA LYS A 49 -6.06 -17.14 4.84
C LYS A 49 -5.27 -16.19 3.95
N MET A 50 -5.91 -15.36 3.14
CA MET A 50 -5.20 -14.33 2.36
C MET A 50 -4.42 -13.40 3.29
N LEU A 51 -5.01 -12.98 4.41
CA LEU A 51 -4.30 -12.20 5.42
C LEU A 51 -3.22 -12.98 6.18
N GLN A 52 -3.28 -14.31 6.21
CA GLN A 52 -2.26 -15.16 6.86
C GLN A 52 -1.12 -15.59 5.93
N PHE A 53 -1.37 -15.69 4.62
CA PHE A 53 -0.38 -16.16 3.64
C PHE A 53 0.10 -15.03 2.71
N VAL A 54 -0.82 -14.23 2.16
CA VAL A 54 -0.49 -13.18 1.19
C VAL A 54 0.08 -11.95 1.89
N LEU A 55 -0.52 -11.54 3.02
CA LEU A 55 -0.08 -10.34 3.73
C LEU A 55 1.39 -10.43 4.22
N PRO A 56 1.87 -11.54 4.81
CA PRO A 56 3.28 -11.65 5.21
C PRO A 56 4.26 -11.63 4.02
N VAL A 57 3.87 -12.20 2.88
CA VAL A 57 4.68 -12.17 1.65
C VAL A 57 4.75 -10.75 1.11
N ALA A 58 3.61 -10.07 1.04
CA ALA A 58 3.53 -8.67 0.63
C ALA A 58 4.34 -7.75 1.53
N THR A 59 4.25 -7.97 2.85
CA THR A 59 5.00 -7.21 3.85
C THR A 59 6.51 -7.41 3.66
N GLN A 60 6.96 -8.63 3.39
CA GLN A 60 8.37 -8.93 3.11
C GLN A 60 8.88 -8.21 1.85
N ILE A 61 8.13 -8.26 0.75
CA ILE A 61 8.49 -7.56 -0.50
C ILE A 61 8.62 -6.05 -0.24
N GLN A 62 7.67 -5.48 0.51
CA GLN A 62 7.68 -4.07 0.86
C GLN A 62 8.86 -3.71 1.78
N GLN A 63 9.19 -4.55 2.77
CA GLN A 63 10.36 -4.41 3.66
C GLN A 63 11.68 -4.38 2.88
N GLU A 64 11.83 -5.27 1.90
CA GLU A 64 13.04 -5.37 1.07
C GLU A 64 13.32 -4.10 0.26
N VAL A 65 12.28 -3.35 -0.11
CA VAL A 65 12.45 -2.07 -0.82
C VAL A 65 12.69 -0.93 0.16
N ILE A 66 11.85 -0.78 1.20
CA ILE A 66 11.94 0.37 2.12
C ILE A 66 13.23 0.35 2.96
N LYS A 67 13.86 -0.81 3.16
CA LYS A 67 15.15 -0.91 3.86
C LYS A 67 16.27 -0.12 3.17
N ALA A 68 16.24 -0.05 1.84
CA ALA A 68 17.22 0.72 1.06
C ALA A 68 17.11 2.23 1.33
N TYR A 69 15.96 2.66 1.87
CA TYR A 69 15.65 4.05 2.19
C TYR A 69 15.78 4.37 3.68
N GLY A 70 16.33 3.45 4.48
CA GLY A 70 16.56 3.65 5.92
C GLY A 70 15.36 3.31 6.82
N PHE A 71 14.32 2.66 6.29
CA PHE A 71 13.27 2.09 7.13
C PHE A 71 13.71 0.73 7.71
N SER A 72 13.20 0.41 8.89
CA SER A 72 13.46 -0.89 9.49
C SER A 72 12.77 -2.02 8.70
N CYS A 73 13.42 -3.19 8.62
CA CYS A 73 12.90 -4.38 7.93
C CYS A 73 11.87 -5.14 8.79
N ASP A 74 10.97 -4.42 9.45
CA ASP A 74 10.00 -4.99 10.38
C ASP A 74 8.61 -4.35 10.15
N GLY A 75 7.61 -4.82 10.88
CA GLY A 75 6.25 -4.30 10.77
C GLY A 75 6.14 -2.81 11.12
N GLU A 76 7.02 -2.31 11.99
CA GLU A 76 7.05 -0.89 12.37
C GLU A 76 7.58 -0.02 11.22
N GLY A 77 8.61 -0.48 10.50
CA GLY A 77 9.11 0.18 9.30
C GLY A 77 8.04 0.32 8.22
N VAL A 78 7.30 -0.77 7.95
CA VAL A 78 6.17 -0.76 6.99
C VAL A 78 5.07 0.18 7.46
N LEU A 79 4.74 0.19 8.75
CA LEU A 79 3.71 1.08 9.30
C LEU A 79 4.11 2.55 9.23
N LYS A 80 5.38 2.88 9.48
CA LYS A 80 5.93 4.24 9.32
C LYS A 80 5.87 4.69 7.86
N PHE A 81 6.26 3.83 6.94
CA PHE A 81 6.17 4.12 5.50
C PHE A 81 4.71 4.33 5.06
N ALA A 82 3.80 3.45 5.46
CA ALA A 82 2.38 3.57 5.14
C ALA A 82 1.76 4.88 5.70
N ARG A 83 2.15 5.29 6.91
CA ARG A 83 1.72 6.56 7.51
C ARG A 83 2.26 7.75 6.72
N LEU A 84 3.53 7.71 6.32
CA LEU A 84 4.17 8.75 5.51
C LEU A 84 3.48 8.90 4.15
N VAL A 85 3.26 7.78 3.45
CA VAL A 85 2.51 7.76 2.18
C VAL A 85 1.14 8.39 2.38
N LYS A 86 0.38 7.97 3.41
CA LYS A 86 -0.96 8.51 3.71
C LYS A 86 -1.00 10.01 3.96
N SER A 87 0.05 10.59 4.56
CA SER A 87 0.17 12.03 4.72
C SER A 87 0.39 12.77 3.39
N TYR A 88 1.04 12.12 2.43
CA TYR A 88 1.27 12.67 1.10
C TYR A 88 0.13 12.42 0.11
N GLU A 89 -0.64 11.34 0.25
CA GLU A 89 -1.83 11.05 -0.58
C GLU A 89 -2.82 12.23 -0.61
N ALA A 90 -2.95 12.97 0.50
CA ALA A 90 -3.83 14.13 0.59
C ALA A 90 -3.33 15.35 -0.22
N GLN A 91 -2.04 15.38 -0.54
CA GLN A 91 -1.37 16.51 -1.19
C GLN A 91 -1.00 16.17 -2.64
N ASP A 92 -0.82 14.90 -2.97
CA ASP A 92 -0.36 14.41 -4.27
C ASP A 92 -1.25 13.26 -4.77
N PRO A 93 -2.03 13.47 -5.86
CA PRO A 93 -2.92 12.46 -6.40
C PRO A 93 -2.19 11.28 -7.05
N GLU A 94 -0.92 11.45 -7.45
CA GLU A 94 -0.10 10.37 -8.01
C GLU A 94 0.30 9.39 -6.90
N ILE A 95 0.67 9.90 -5.73
CA ILE A 95 0.92 9.09 -4.53
C ILE A 95 -0.33 8.30 -4.14
N ALA A 96 -1.51 8.94 -4.16
CA ALA A 96 -2.78 8.26 -3.91
C ALA A 96 -3.08 7.14 -4.91
N SER A 97 -2.77 7.36 -6.20
CA SER A 97 -2.92 6.32 -7.23
C SER A 97 -1.97 5.15 -6.99
N LEU A 98 -0.69 5.42 -6.71
CA LEU A 98 0.33 4.41 -6.47
C LEU A 98 0.04 3.60 -5.20
N SER A 99 -0.31 4.26 -4.09
CA SER A 99 -0.68 3.56 -2.86
C SER A 99 -1.90 2.67 -3.06
N GLY A 100 -2.89 3.15 -3.83
CA GLY A 100 -4.09 2.39 -4.18
C GLY A 100 -3.73 1.11 -4.94
N LYS A 101 -2.86 1.22 -5.94
CA LYS A 101 -2.33 0.07 -6.70
C LYS A 101 -1.59 -0.90 -5.78
N LEU A 102 -0.69 -0.39 -4.95
CA LEU A 102 0.07 -1.21 -4.00
C LEU A 102 -0.86 -2.00 -3.07
N LYS A 103 -1.85 -1.35 -2.48
CA LYS A 103 -2.84 -1.99 -1.60
C LYS A 103 -3.66 -3.05 -2.34
N ALA A 104 -4.01 -2.83 -3.60
CA ALA A 104 -4.75 -3.79 -4.42
C ALA A 104 -3.94 -5.06 -4.74
N LEU A 105 -2.60 -5.04 -4.63
CA LEU A 105 -1.77 -6.22 -4.88
C LEU A 105 -1.82 -7.23 -3.74
N PHE A 106 -2.03 -6.79 -2.50
CA PHE A 106 -2.00 -7.66 -1.32
C PHE A 106 -3.27 -7.67 -0.49
N LEU A 107 -4.18 -6.71 -0.69
CA LEU A 107 -5.53 -6.79 -0.15
C LEU A 107 -6.42 -7.50 -1.17
N PRO A 108 -7.28 -8.44 -0.73
CA PRO A 108 -8.32 -8.97 -1.59
C PRO A 108 -9.15 -7.81 -2.17
N PRO A 109 -9.68 -7.95 -3.40
CA PRO A 109 -10.58 -6.97 -3.96
C PRO A 109 -11.77 -6.80 -3.01
N MET A 110 -11.75 -5.74 -2.22
CA MET A 110 -12.93 -5.33 -1.49
C MET A 110 -13.89 -4.84 -2.55
N THR A 111 -14.86 -5.67 -2.91
CA THR A 111 -16.10 -5.20 -3.50
C THR A 111 -16.63 -4.18 -2.50
N LEU A 112 -16.42 -2.90 -2.77
CA LEU A 112 -17.19 -1.85 -2.14
C LEU A 112 -18.65 -2.31 -2.25
N PRO A 113 -19.41 -2.46 -1.14
CA PRO A 113 -20.85 -2.54 -1.28
C PRO A 113 -21.24 -1.32 -2.13
N PRO A 114 -22.15 -1.48 -3.12
CA PRO A 114 -22.54 -0.36 -3.96
C PRO A 114 -22.90 0.78 -3.03
N HIS A 115 -22.26 1.93 -3.21
CA HIS A 115 -22.65 3.15 -2.51
C HIS A 115 -24.14 3.34 -2.77
N GLY A 116 -24.98 2.94 -1.83
CA GLY A 116 -26.36 3.36 -1.80
C GLY A 116 -26.33 4.88 -1.69
N PRO A 117 -27.06 5.61 -2.55
CA PRO A 117 -27.08 7.06 -2.45
C PRO A 117 -27.69 7.42 -1.10
N ALA A 118 -26.85 7.85 -0.16
CA ALA A 118 -27.28 8.61 1.00
C ALA A 118 -27.59 10.04 0.53
N SER A 119 -28.75 10.23 -0.08
CA SER A 119 -29.37 11.56 -0.15
C SER A 119 -30.87 11.40 -0.33
N GLY A 120 -31.60 11.57 0.77
CA GLY A 120 -33.04 11.59 0.76
C GLY A 120 -33.59 12.78 -0.02
N SER A 121 -34.72 12.58 -0.67
CA SER A 121 -35.66 13.64 -1.00
C SER A 121 -37.02 13.02 -1.30
N SER A 122 -37.91 13.17 -0.33
CA SER A 122 -39.34 13.47 -0.47
C SER A 122 -40.19 12.54 -1.35
N VAL A 123 -41.03 11.73 -0.70
CA VAL A 123 -42.35 11.40 -1.25
C VAL A 123 -43.40 12.01 -0.32
N ALA A 124 -44.06 13.02 -0.85
CA ALA A 124 -45.27 13.62 -0.32
C ALA A 124 -46.50 12.75 -0.67
N ALA A 125 -47.60 13.04 0.03
CA ALA A 125 -48.98 12.59 -0.18
C ALA A 125 -49.28 11.16 0.28
N SER A 126 -50.32 10.88 1.07
CA SER A 126 -51.59 11.59 1.34
C SER A 126 -52.06 11.36 2.77
#